data_AF-A0A2V9TR49-F1
#
_entry.id   AF-A0A2V9TR49-F1
#
_cell.length_a   1.000
_cell.length_b   1.000
_cell.length_c   1.000
_cell.angle_alpha   90.00
_cell.angle_beta   90.00
_cell.angle_gamma   90.00
#
_symmetry.space_group_name_H-M   'P 1'
#
loop_
_entity.id
_entity.type
_entity.pdbx_description
1 polymer ?
#
loop_
_entity_poly.entity_id
_entity_poly.type
_entity_poly.pdbx_seq_one_letter_code
_entity_poly.pdbx_strand_id
1 'polypeptide(L)'
;MIIRRVLALSLALCLKAAAQTEAPHPPEASHPPEVPRTAPKADDRMKADVLLIVAHPDDETGVSAYLAQLLDQGKRVAAVYLTHGEAGHNNMGRERANSLGAVREMELRHAMTQLGIQNVWFLEGKDTPSQDVLQSLGNWGHGANLEDVVRMVRLTRPEIILTWLPGIFIGENHGDHQASGVLAVEAFDSAGDPAVFPSQLAQPRKINETLLEGLQPWQPQKIYFFSDASDDKLIKGKGPQYPTTAISPSRHIPYWRVSMDIFRFHLTQYRTYIEKLQSLNDEQLEKLAGADQDSWSTPVELIFGKSLVQSTPTADVFDGIQPQAPPFDRLPSPNPKEHKGLSIEIGGPWNFYEDFWAAHDLTDLPKPEIPEIAVAAGTILQLPVILRDDDKEAAEVTLTTKLPDGWTLKNPLPHYKLSPGDILPIEVEFTTPPKKTDQISELSCRAEAAGREIGTVKLRVKLVGGGLPQ
;
A
#
# COMPACT_ATOMS: atom_id res chain seq x y z
N MET A 1 -85.04 45.61 1.16
CA MET A 1 -86.36 45.24 0.58
C MET A 1 -86.11 44.31 -0.61
N ILE A 2 -86.56 43.05 -0.50
CA ILE A 2 -87.62 42.44 -1.35
C ILE A 2 -87.09 42.12 -2.77
N ILE A 3 -86.66 40.88 -3.04
CA ILE A 3 -87.42 39.71 -3.59
C ILE A 3 -87.35 39.62 -5.13
N ARG A 4 -86.63 38.56 -5.58
CA ARG A 4 -86.96 37.51 -6.57
C ARG A 4 -87.53 37.80 -7.98
N ARG A 5 -87.01 36.95 -8.90
CA ARG A 5 -87.68 36.19 -10.01
C ARG A 5 -87.92 37.00 -11.31
N VAL A 6 -87.91 36.48 -12.55
CA VAL A 6 -88.12 35.13 -13.11
C VAL A 6 -87.83 35.08 -14.64
N LEU A 7 -87.61 33.87 -15.18
CA LEU A 7 -87.75 33.33 -16.58
C LEU A 7 -87.10 34.08 -17.77
N ALA A 8 -86.20 33.47 -18.54
CA ALA A 8 -86.34 32.38 -19.53
C ALA A 8 -87.00 32.80 -20.86
N LEU A 9 -86.22 32.74 -21.96
CA LEU A 9 -86.72 32.23 -23.25
C LEU A 9 -85.56 31.77 -24.15
N SER A 10 -85.76 30.59 -24.72
CA SER A 10 -84.86 29.84 -25.60
C SER A 10 -84.82 30.44 -27.01
N LEU A 11 -83.65 30.42 -27.65
CA LEU A 11 -83.52 30.53 -29.10
C LEU A 11 -82.53 29.48 -29.60
N ALA A 12 -83.00 28.60 -30.48
CA ALA A 12 -82.22 27.57 -31.13
C ALA A 12 -81.47 28.17 -32.33
N LEU A 13 -80.16 27.90 -32.43
CA LEU A 13 -79.40 28.10 -33.66
C LEU A 13 -78.52 26.86 -33.89
N CYS A 14 -78.77 26.17 -35.00
CA CYS A 14 -78.01 25.01 -35.45
C CYS A 14 -76.59 25.44 -35.90
N LEU A 15 -75.55 24.94 -35.23
CA LEU A 15 -74.20 24.86 -35.80
C LEU A 15 -73.88 23.38 -36.09
N LYS A 16 -73.56 23.11 -37.36
CA LYS A 16 -73.04 21.83 -37.83
C LYS A 16 -71.64 21.62 -37.23
N ALA A 17 -71.46 20.55 -36.45
CA ALA A 17 -70.16 20.09 -36.01
C ALA A 17 -69.41 19.45 -37.20
N ALA A 18 -68.26 20.01 -37.57
CA ALA A 18 -67.32 19.34 -38.44
C ALA A 18 -66.58 18.27 -37.62
N ALA A 19 -66.84 17.00 -37.88
CA ALA A 19 -66.04 15.91 -37.36
C ALA A 19 -64.69 15.91 -38.09
N GLN A 20 -63.64 16.39 -37.42
CA GLN A 20 -62.27 16.07 -37.80
C GLN A 20 -61.99 14.65 -37.30
N THR A 21 -61.92 13.70 -38.22
CA THR A 21 -61.33 12.38 -37.97
C THR A 21 -59.83 12.59 -37.75
N GLU A 22 -59.37 12.58 -36.50
CA GLU A 22 -57.95 12.40 -36.20
C GLU A 22 -57.50 11.05 -36.75
N ALA A 23 -56.49 11.07 -37.61
CA ALA A 23 -55.82 9.85 -38.03
C ALA A 23 -55.17 9.21 -36.79
N PRO A 24 -55.20 7.87 -36.64
CA PRO A 24 -54.53 7.21 -35.52
C PRO A 24 -53.04 7.57 -35.56
N HIS A 25 -52.51 8.03 -34.42
CA HIS A 25 -51.09 8.19 -34.23
C HIS A 25 -50.38 6.88 -34.62
N PRO A 26 -49.28 6.93 -35.40
CA PRO A 26 -48.51 5.72 -35.65
C PRO A 26 -48.08 5.15 -34.30
N PRO A 27 -48.09 3.82 -34.12
CA PRO A 27 -47.60 3.22 -32.88
C PRO A 27 -46.19 3.75 -32.63
N GLU A 28 -45.99 4.27 -31.43
CA GLU A 28 -44.67 4.67 -30.92
C GLU A 28 -43.69 3.57 -31.31
N ALA A 29 -42.66 3.92 -32.08
CA ALA A 29 -41.73 2.94 -32.62
C ALA A 29 -41.23 2.09 -31.44
N SER A 30 -41.63 0.81 -31.43
CA SER A 30 -41.23 -0.14 -30.40
C SER A 30 -39.74 0.00 -30.21
N HIS A 31 -39.30 0.39 -29.01
CA HIS A 31 -37.89 0.37 -28.67
C HIS A 31 -37.32 -0.96 -29.16
N PRO A 32 -36.20 -0.96 -29.92
CA PRO A 32 -35.57 -2.22 -30.31
C PRO A 32 -35.44 -3.06 -29.05
N PRO A 33 -35.71 -4.38 -29.11
CA PRO A 33 -35.60 -5.24 -27.94
C PRO A 33 -34.25 -4.95 -27.30
N GLU A 34 -34.26 -4.57 -26.02
CA GLU A 34 -33.02 -4.28 -25.30
C GLU A 34 -32.11 -5.48 -25.49
N VAL A 35 -31.04 -5.31 -26.26
CA VAL A 35 -29.98 -6.30 -26.35
C VAL A 35 -29.57 -6.57 -24.90
N PRO A 36 -29.50 -7.85 -24.46
CA PRO A 36 -29.06 -8.16 -23.11
C PRO A 36 -27.77 -7.40 -22.85
N ARG A 37 -27.80 -6.46 -21.89
CA ARG A 37 -26.61 -5.70 -21.52
C ARG A 37 -25.68 -6.68 -20.82
N THR A 38 -24.71 -7.22 -21.57
CA THR A 38 -23.65 -8.04 -20.98
C THR A 38 -22.86 -7.18 -20.01
N ALA A 39 -22.37 -7.76 -18.92
CA ALA A 39 -21.51 -7.06 -17.98
C ALA A 39 -20.35 -6.37 -18.74
N PRO A 40 -20.05 -5.09 -18.45
CA PRO A 40 -19.00 -4.38 -19.15
C PRO A 40 -17.66 -5.08 -18.91
N LYS A 41 -16.96 -5.39 -20.02
CA LYS A 41 -15.55 -5.78 -19.98
C LYS A 41 -14.72 -4.64 -19.37
N ALA A 42 -13.52 -4.94 -18.89
CA ALA A 42 -12.58 -3.88 -18.52
C ALA A 42 -12.39 -2.96 -19.74
N ASP A 43 -12.22 -1.66 -19.50
CA ASP A 43 -11.76 -0.78 -20.56
C ASP A 43 -10.34 -1.21 -20.93
N ASP A 44 -10.13 -1.60 -22.19
CA ASP A 44 -8.84 -2.13 -22.65
C ASP A 44 -7.68 -1.15 -22.41
N ARG A 45 -7.95 0.16 -22.33
CA ARG A 45 -6.96 1.19 -22.01
C ARG A 45 -6.51 1.13 -20.55
N MET A 46 -7.39 0.69 -19.66
CA MET A 46 -7.16 0.67 -18.21
C MET A 46 -6.68 -0.71 -17.72
N LYS A 47 -7.03 -1.79 -18.44
CA LYS A 47 -6.68 -3.15 -18.02
C LYS A 47 -5.17 -3.32 -17.88
N ALA A 48 -4.75 -3.82 -16.72
CA ALA A 48 -3.39 -4.22 -16.42
C ALA A 48 -3.38 -5.71 -16.03
N ASP A 49 -2.32 -6.44 -16.35
CA ASP A 49 -2.13 -7.81 -15.85
C ASP A 49 -1.42 -7.81 -14.50
N VAL A 50 -0.55 -6.81 -14.28
CA VAL A 50 0.12 -6.53 -13.01
C VAL A 50 -0.15 -5.08 -12.60
N LEU A 51 -0.55 -4.87 -11.36
CA LEU A 51 -0.67 -3.55 -10.75
C LEU A 51 0.41 -3.37 -9.69
N LEU A 52 1.32 -2.42 -9.92
CA LEU A 52 2.29 -1.96 -8.91
C LEU A 52 1.61 -0.93 -8.01
N ILE A 53 1.68 -1.11 -6.69
CA ILE A 53 1.16 -0.17 -5.70
C ILE A 53 2.30 0.19 -4.76
N VAL A 54 2.75 1.44 -4.76
CA VAL A 54 3.95 1.90 -4.03
C VAL A 54 3.77 3.32 -3.50
N ALA A 55 4.63 3.77 -2.61
CA ALA A 55 4.45 5.05 -1.92
C ALA A 55 4.90 6.25 -2.77
N HIS A 56 6.14 6.21 -3.28
CA HIS A 56 6.83 7.40 -3.77
C HIS A 56 7.27 7.30 -5.23
N PRO A 57 7.37 8.43 -5.95
CA PRO A 57 7.99 8.50 -7.26
C PRO A 57 9.50 8.22 -7.19
N ASP A 58 9.85 6.96 -7.47
CA ASP A 58 11.19 6.34 -7.58
C ASP A 58 11.17 4.89 -7.05
N ASP A 59 10.18 4.53 -6.23
CA ASP A 59 9.99 3.19 -5.66
C ASP A 59 9.98 2.07 -6.71
N GLU A 60 9.48 2.33 -7.92
CA GLU A 60 9.48 1.31 -8.98
C GLU A 60 10.88 0.85 -9.36
N THR A 61 11.91 1.64 -9.04
CA THR A 61 13.32 1.28 -9.28
C THR A 61 13.61 -0.09 -8.68
N GLY A 62 13.06 -0.41 -7.50
CA GLY A 62 13.25 -1.69 -6.80
C GLY A 62 12.81 -2.91 -7.61
N VAL A 63 11.93 -2.73 -8.59
CA VAL A 63 11.41 -3.83 -9.44
C VAL A 63 11.46 -3.52 -10.94
N SER A 64 12.01 -2.38 -11.36
CA SER A 64 11.98 -1.89 -12.75
C SER A 64 12.57 -2.88 -13.77
N ALA A 65 13.61 -3.63 -13.39
CA ALA A 65 14.19 -4.68 -14.22
C ALA A 65 13.20 -5.81 -14.51
N TYR A 66 12.36 -6.14 -13.53
CA TYR A 66 11.32 -7.13 -13.68
C TYR A 66 10.10 -6.57 -14.42
N LEU A 67 9.73 -5.32 -14.18
CA LEU A 67 8.70 -4.65 -14.98
C LEU A 67 9.06 -4.64 -16.48
N ALA A 68 10.34 -4.41 -16.82
CA ALA A 68 10.82 -4.53 -18.20
C ALA A 68 10.65 -5.95 -18.77
N GLN A 69 10.95 -6.98 -17.97
CA GLN A 69 10.73 -8.38 -18.36
C GLN A 69 9.26 -8.67 -18.66
N LEU A 70 8.35 -8.16 -17.82
CA LEU A 70 6.91 -8.30 -18.03
C LEU A 70 6.45 -7.70 -19.36
N LEU A 71 6.96 -6.52 -19.71
CA LEU A 71 6.64 -5.87 -20.98
C LEU A 71 7.16 -6.68 -22.19
N ASP A 72 8.37 -7.23 -22.10
CA ASP A 72 8.93 -8.11 -23.14
C ASP A 72 8.16 -9.44 -23.29
N GLN A 73 7.47 -9.87 -22.23
CA GLN A 73 6.54 -11.01 -22.26
C GLN A 73 5.13 -10.63 -22.74
N GLY A 74 4.91 -9.37 -23.15
CA GLY A 74 3.63 -8.87 -23.64
C GLY A 74 2.59 -8.65 -22.53
N LYS A 75 3.01 -8.59 -21.26
CA LYS A 75 2.12 -8.29 -20.13
C LYS A 75 1.86 -6.80 -20.06
N ARG A 76 0.64 -6.42 -19.64
CA ARG A 76 0.29 -5.04 -19.34
C ARG A 76 0.60 -4.74 -17.89
N VAL A 77 1.29 -3.64 -17.64
CA VAL A 77 1.61 -3.18 -16.29
C VAL A 77 0.99 -1.80 -16.09
N ALA A 78 0.47 -1.57 -14.91
CA ALA A 78 0.08 -0.25 -14.44
C ALA A 78 0.64 0.02 -13.04
N ALA A 79 0.71 1.28 -12.64
CA ALA A 79 1.26 1.68 -11.35
C ALA A 79 0.42 2.75 -10.66
N VAL A 80 0.29 2.63 -9.34
CA VAL A 80 -0.37 3.57 -8.45
C VAL A 80 0.63 3.99 -7.37
N TYR A 81 0.83 5.30 -7.27
CA TYR A 81 1.68 5.93 -6.29
C TYR A 81 0.81 6.58 -5.23
N LEU A 82 1.02 6.25 -3.95
CA LEU A 82 0.17 6.75 -2.87
C LEU A 82 0.43 8.22 -2.54
N THR A 83 1.59 8.75 -2.92
CA THR A 83 2.01 10.14 -2.67
C THR A 83 2.62 10.75 -3.93
N HIS A 84 2.94 12.04 -3.85
CA HIS A 84 3.68 12.75 -4.90
C HIS A 84 5.18 12.85 -4.57
N GLY A 85 5.65 12.23 -3.48
CA GLY A 85 7.03 12.37 -2.99
C GLY A 85 7.36 13.81 -2.59
N GLU A 86 6.40 14.57 -2.09
CA GLU A 86 6.56 16.01 -1.88
C GLU A 86 7.37 16.42 -0.64
N ALA A 87 7.63 15.50 0.30
CA ALA A 87 8.36 15.75 1.54
C ALA A 87 9.85 15.44 1.43
N GLY A 88 10.27 14.74 0.37
CA GLY A 88 11.68 14.44 0.11
C GLY A 88 12.58 15.65 -0.11
N HIS A 89 13.90 15.41 -0.05
CA HIS A 89 14.89 16.44 -0.34
C HIS A 89 15.02 16.67 -1.86
N ASN A 90 15.14 17.94 -2.29
CA ASN A 90 15.35 18.27 -3.69
C ASN A 90 16.85 18.55 -3.96
N ASN A 91 17.53 17.60 -4.62
CA ASN A 91 18.95 17.70 -4.97
C ASN A 91 19.24 18.61 -6.18
N MET A 92 18.21 19.07 -6.90
CA MET A 92 18.34 19.84 -8.15
C MET A 92 17.97 21.31 -8.01
N GLY A 93 17.04 21.64 -7.11
CA GLY A 93 16.40 22.95 -7.09
C GLY A 93 15.92 23.41 -5.72
N ARG A 94 14.95 24.32 -5.73
CA ARG A 94 14.40 24.95 -4.52
C ARG A 94 12.93 24.61 -4.29
N GLU A 95 12.32 23.91 -5.24
CA GLU A 95 10.96 23.37 -5.19
C GLU A 95 10.85 22.45 -3.97
N ARG A 96 9.74 22.58 -3.25
CA ARG A 96 9.41 21.84 -2.02
C ARG A 96 7.90 21.64 -1.93
N ALA A 97 7.49 20.67 -1.11
CA ALA A 97 6.07 20.34 -0.94
C ALA A 97 5.41 20.19 -2.32
N ASN A 98 4.21 20.71 -2.52
CA ASN A 98 3.43 20.53 -3.76
C ASN A 98 4.21 20.86 -5.05
N SER A 99 5.12 21.84 -5.03
CA SER A 99 5.94 22.17 -6.20
C SER A 99 7.00 21.10 -6.51
N LEU A 100 7.55 20.44 -5.49
CA LEU A 100 8.44 19.30 -5.67
C LEU A 100 7.66 18.07 -6.13
N GLY A 101 6.48 17.83 -5.55
CA GLY A 101 5.61 16.73 -5.96
C GLY A 101 5.27 16.80 -7.46
N ALA A 102 4.89 17.99 -7.95
CA ALA A 102 4.63 18.21 -9.37
C ALA A 102 5.86 17.94 -10.28
N VAL A 103 7.08 18.25 -9.81
CA VAL A 103 8.31 17.91 -10.54
C VAL A 103 8.52 16.41 -10.57
N ARG A 104 8.38 15.74 -9.41
CA ARG A 104 8.59 14.29 -9.27
C ARG A 104 7.56 13.46 -10.03
N GLU A 105 6.32 13.93 -10.15
CA GLU A 105 5.36 13.33 -11.07
C GLU A 105 5.88 13.31 -12.52
N MET A 106 6.52 14.39 -12.98
CA MET A 106 7.04 14.45 -14.35
C MET A 106 8.29 13.59 -14.53
N GLU A 107 9.19 13.58 -13.54
CA GLU A 107 10.33 12.65 -13.49
C GLU A 107 9.85 11.21 -13.64
N LEU A 108 8.89 10.81 -12.82
CA LEU A 108 8.34 9.47 -12.84
C LEU A 108 7.57 9.13 -14.12
N ARG A 109 6.72 10.04 -14.62
CA ARG A 109 6.00 9.81 -15.88
C ARG A 109 6.97 9.63 -17.05
N HIS A 110 8.10 10.36 -17.07
CA HIS A 110 9.15 10.13 -18.05
C HIS A 110 9.82 8.76 -17.86
N ALA A 111 10.22 8.41 -16.63
CA ALA A 111 10.76 7.09 -16.30
C ALA A 111 9.85 5.95 -16.80
N MET A 112 8.59 5.96 -16.39
CA MET A 112 7.61 4.92 -16.71
C MET A 112 7.26 4.87 -18.18
N THR A 113 7.11 6.03 -18.84
CA THR A 113 6.88 6.07 -20.29
C THR A 113 8.08 5.52 -21.06
N GLN A 114 9.30 5.82 -20.63
CA GLN A 114 10.51 5.27 -21.25
C GLN A 114 10.63 3.75 -21.05
N LEU A 115 10.11 3.19 -19.96
CA LEU A 115 9.98 1.75 -19.76
C LEU A 115 8.93 1.13 -20.68
N GLY A 116 7.81 1.83 -20.90
CA GLY A 116 6.66 1.39 -21.69
C GLY A 116 5.34 1.34 -20.91
N ILE A 117 5.32 1.90 -19.69
CA ILE A 117 4.17 1.94 -18.80
C ILE A 117 3.56 3.34 -18.82
N GLN A 118 2.34 3.46 -19.36
CA GLN A 118 1.63 4.74 -19.48
C GLN A 118 0.55 4.94 -18.41
N ASN A 119 0.05 3.84 -17.86
CA ASN A 119 -0.99 3.82 -16.84
C ASN A 119 -0.34 4.05 -15.47
N VAL A 120 -0.18 5.32 -15.12
CA VAL A 120 0.44 5.79 -13.88
C VAL A 120 -0.47 6.82 -13.22
N TRP A 121 -0.90 6.50 -12.00
CA TRP A 121 -1.76 7.36 -11.17
C TRP A 121 -1.08 7.71 -9.85
N PHE A 122 -1.46 8.87 -9.32
CA PHE A 122 -1.04 9.38 -8.02
C PHE A 122 -2.31 9.53 -7.18
N LEU A 123 -2.25 9.11 -5.92
CA LEU A 123 -3.30 9.34 -4.93
C LEU A 123 -2.88 10.47 -3.99
N GLU A 124 -3.82 10.88 -3.14
CA GLU A 124 -3.69 12.09 -2.31
C GLU A 124 -3.12 11.78 -0.91
N GLY A 125 -2.38 10.69 -0.76
CA GLY A 125 -1.59 10.43 0.43
C GLY A 125 -0.51 11.50 0.57
N LYS A 126 -0.31 11.96 1.80
CA LYS A 126 0.71 12.97 2.13
C LYS A 126 2.01 12.28 2.50
N ASP A 127 3.06 12.56 1.74
CA ASP A 127 4.42 12.05 1.99
C ASP A 127 4.89 12.47 3.40
N THR A 128 5.36 11.49 4.17
CA THR A 128 5.76 11.65 5.57
C THR A 128 7.12 11.03 5.82
N PRO A 129 8.12 11.82 6.29
CA PRO A 129 9.40 11.25 6.70
C PRO A 129 9.23 10.58 8.09
N SER A 130 8.73 9.35 8.12
CA SER A 130 8.46 8.56 9.32
C SER A 130 8.87 7.10 9.13
N GLN A 131 9.15 6.38 10.22
CA GLN A 131 9.31 4.92 10.23
C GLN A 131 8.06 4.16 10.72
N ASP A 132 7.02 4.90 11.11
CA ASP A 132 5.80 4.36 11.69
C ASP A 132 4.67 4.30 10.66
N VAL A 133 4.29 3.07 10.31
CA VAL A 133 3.16 2.79 9.43
C VAL A 133 1.85 3.38 9.96
N LEU A 134 1.65 3.45 11.28
CA LEU A 134 0.42 3.96 11.87
C LEU A 134 0.30 5.47 11.69
N GLN A 135 1.41 6.21 11.74
CA GLN A 135 1.43 7.63 11.42
C GLN A 135 1.11 7.87 9.95
N SER A 136 1.68 7.05 9.07
CA SER A 136 1.51 7.14 7.61
C SER A 136 0.05 6.88 7.21
N LEU A 137 -0.53 5.76 7.69
CA LEU A 137 -1.96 5.44 7.51
C LEU A 137 -2.88 6.54 8.09
N GLY A 138 -2.52 7.08 9.25
CA GLY A 138 -3.25 8.19 9.88
C GLY A 138 -3.21 9.47 9.03
N ASN A 139 -2.04 9.83 8.52
CA ASN A 139 -1.83 11.04 7.71
C ASN A 139 -2.54 10.97 6.35
N TRP A 140 -2.60 9.78 5.76
CA TRP A 140 -3.30 9.53 4.50
C TRP A 140 -4.82 9.47 4.66
N GLY A 141 -5.34 9.36 5.88
CA GLY A 141 -6.75 9.06 6.08
C GLY A 141 -7.09 7.68 5.51
N HIS A 142 -6.50 6.65 6.12
CA HIS A 142 -6.57 5.22 5.78
C HIS A 142 -7.80 4.82 4.95
N GLY A 143 -9.02 5.00 5.45
CA GLY A 143 -10.24 4.58 4.75
C GLY A 143 -10.49 5.24 3.39
N ALA A 144 -10.13 6.53 3.22
CA ALA A 144 -10.28 7.23 1.95
C ALA A 144 -9.24 6.76 0.93
N ASN A 145 -7.99 6.61 1.35
CA ASN A 145 -6.94 6.07 0.48
C ASN A 145 -7.20 4.60 0.12
N LEU A 146 -7.71 3.78 1.04
CA LEU A 146 -8.15 2.41 0.74
C LEU A 146 -9.28 2.40 -0.30
N GLU A 147 -10.25 3.32 -0.20
CA GLU A 147 -11.30 3.47 -1.20
C GLU A 147 -10.71 3.70 -2.60
N ASP A 148 -9.73 4.61 -2.71
CA ASP A 148 -9.07 4.94 -3.96
C ASP A 148 -8.24 3.77 -4.52
N VAL A 149 -7.51 3.04 -3.67
CA VAL A 149 -6.77 1.84 -4.11
C VAL A 149 -7.73 0.75 -4.59
N VAL A 150 -8.83 0.48 -3.88
CA VAL A 150 -9.86 -0.48 -4.32
C VAL A 150 -10.48 -0.07 -5.65
N ARG A 151 -10.73 1.23 -5.85
CA ARG A 151 -11.20 1.78 -7.14
C ARG A 151 -10.21 1.44 -8.26
N MET A 152 -8.93 1.65 -8.02
CA MET A 152 -7.88 1.34 -9.00
C MET A 152 -7.80 -0.15 -9.32
N VAL A 153 -7.92 -1.03 -8.34
CA VAL A 153 -8.00 -2.49 -8.57
C VAL A 153 -9.21 -2.85 -9.43
N ARG A 154 -10.40 -2.30 -9.15
CA ARG A 154 -11.64 -2.56 -9.91
C ARG A 154 -11.61 -2.01 -11.34
N LEU A 155 -10.97 -0.86 -11.55
CA LEU A 155 -10.77 -0.24 -12.87
C LEU A 155 -9.77 -1.01 -13.72
N THR A 156 -8.61 -1.32 -13.14
CA THR A 156 -7.49 -1.92 -13.87
C THR A 156 -7.57 -3.44 -13.96
N ARG A 157 -8.37 -4.09 -13.11
CA ARG A 157 -8.61 -5.54 -13.08
C ARG A 157 -7.32 -6.38 -13.19
N PRO A 158 -6.33 -6.20 -12.29
CA PRO A 158 -5.07 -6.93 -12.34
C PRO A 158 -5.21 -8.37 -11.87
N GLU A 159 -4.52 -9.30 -12.51
CA GLU A 159 -4.39 -10.66 -11.95
C GLU A 159 -3.41 -10.67 -10.77
N ILE A 160 -2.39 -9.81 -10.79
CA ILE A 160 -1.33 -9.76 -9.78
C ILE A 160 -1.14 -8.35 -9.24
N ILE A 161 -0.98 -8.23 -7.92
CA ILE A 161 -0.53 -7.00 -7.25
C ILE A 161 0.95 -7.16 -6.83
N LEU A 162 1.77 -6.15 -7.10
CA LEU A 162 3.14 -6.00 -6.57
C LEU A 162 3.19 -4.78 -5.66
N THR A 163 3.83 -4.88 -4.50
CA THR A 163 3.93 -3.78 -3.52
C THR A 163 5.08 -3.99 -2.53
N TRP A 164 5.31 -3.03 -1.64
CA TRP A 164 6.30 -3.15 -0.56
C TRP A 164 5.89 -4.19 0.49
N LEU A 165 6.86 -4.85 1.11
CA LEU A 165 6.62 -5.81 2.20
C LEU A 165 6.01 -5.08 3.42
N PRO A 166 4.79 -5.43 3.85
CA PRO A 166 4.19 -4.83 5.05
C PRO A 166 4.84 -5.43 6.32
N GLY A 167 5.96 -4.85 6.75
CA GLY A 167 6.67 -5.26 7.96
C GLY A 167 7.82 -4.30 8.32
N ILE A 168 8.47 -4.56 9.47
CA ILE A 168 9.58 -3.74 9.98
C ILE A 168 10.86 -4.57 10.01
N PHE A 169 11.89 -4.11 9.32
CA PHE A 169 13.20 -4.78 9.26
C PHE A 169 14.34 -3.79 9.37
N ILE A 170 15.53 -4.28 9.71
CA ILE A 170 16.73 -3.44 9.65
C ILE A 170 17.03 -3.06 8.19
N GLY A 171 16.78 -1.80 7.86
CA GLY A 171 16.98 -1.22 6.54
C GLY A 171 15.71 -1.07 5.70
N GLU A 172 14.58 -1.61 6.16
CA GLU A 172 13.22 -1.31 5.67
C GLU A 172 12.47 -0.56 6.76
N ASN A 173 12.38 0.75 6.58
CA ASN A 173 11.94 1.62 7.65
C ASN A 173 11.21 2.87 7.16
N HIS A 174 10.68 2.92 5.94
CA HIS A 174 9.80 4.01 5.56
C HIS A 174 8.36 3.67 5.90
N GLY A 175 7.71 4.49 6.73
CA GLY A 175 6.32 4.29 7.15
C GLY A 175 5.35 4.30 5.96
N ASP A 176 5.60 5.17 4.97
CA ASP A 176 4.81 5.20 3.73
C ASP A 176 4.99 3.94 2.84
N HIS A 177 6.19 3.35 2.74
CA HIS A 177 6.39 2.06 2.04
C HIS A 177 5.52 0.98 2.68
N GLN A 178 5.65 0.86 3.99
CA GLN A 178 4.85 -0.02 4.83
C GLN A 178 3.33 0.21 4.65
N ALA A 179 2.89 1.47 4.67
CA ALA A 179 1.47 1.82 4.53
C ALA A 179 0.93 1.47 3.14
N SER A 180 1.73 1.64 2.08
CA SER A 180 1.34 1.22 0.73
C SER A 180 1.15 -0.30 0.64
N GLY A 181 2.02 -1.07 1.30
CA GLY A 181 1.90 -2.53 1.40
C GLY A 181 0.63 -2.95 2.17
N VAL A 182 0.32 -2.26 3.28
CA VAL A 182 -0.93 -2.46 4.04
C VAL A 182 -2.15 -2.21 3.16
N LEU A 183 -2.24 -1.06 2.49
CA LEU A 183 -3.38 -0.71 1.63
C LEU A 183 -3.53 -1.66 0.45
N ALA A 184 -2.42 -2.12 -0.14
CA ALA A 184 -2.43 -3.07 -1.24
C ALA A 184 -2.98 -4.45 -0.82
N VAL A 185 -2.62 -4.93 0.39
CA VAL A 185 -3.16 -6.16 0.97
C VAL A 185 -4.65 -6.03 1.28
N GLU A 186 -5.07 -4.93 1.91
CA GLU A 186 -6.48 -4.70 2.18
C GLU A 186 -7.30 -4.57 0.89
N ALA A 187 -6.77 -3.91 -0.13
CA ALA A 187 -7.41 -3.81 -1.44
C ALA A 187 -7.49 -5.16 -2.16
N PHE A 188 -6.44 -5.99 -2.06
CA PHE A 188 -6.47 -7.36 -2.54
C PHE A 188 -7.63 -8.15 -1.93
N ASP A 189 -7.86 -8.01 -0.63
CA ASP A 189 -8.90 -8.74 0.10
C ASP A 189 -10.31 -8.16 -0.03
N SER A 190 -10.45 -6.92 -0.52
CA SER A 190 -11.74 -6.22 -0.49
C SER A 190 -12.27 -5.80 -1.86
N ALA A 191 -11.45 -5.75 -2.90
CA ALA A 191 -11.88 -5.31 -4.22
C ALA A 191 -12.95 -6.22 -4.86
N GLY A 192 -12.93 -7.51 -4.49
CA GLY A 192 -13.95 -8.50 -4.87
C GLY A 192 -15.25 -8.43 -4.06
N ASP A 193 -15.26 -7.73 -2.92
CA ASP A 193 -16.42 -7.68 -2.02
C ASP A 193 -17.41 -6.59 -2.48
N PRO A 194 -18.65 -6.93 -2.86
CA PRO A 194 -19.64 -5.94 -3.28
C PRO A 194 -20.17 -5.04 -2.14
N ALA A 195 -19.92 -5.40 -0.87
CA ALA A 195 -20.31 -4.60 0.29
C ALA A 195 -19.26 -3.53 0.65
N VAL A 196 -18.04 -3.61 0.11
CA VAL A 196 -16.97 -2.65 0.35
C VAL A 196 -17.00 -1.55 -0.72
N PHE A 197 -17.11 -0.29 -0.28
CA PHE A 197 -17.29 0.89 -1.13
C PHE A 197 -18.40 0.73 -2.20
N PRO A 198 -19.67 0.48 -1.81
CA PRO A 198 -20.74 0.14 -2.74
C PRO A 198 -21.11 1.29 -3.70
N SER A 199 -20.75 2.54 -3.39
CA SER A 199 -20.87 3.70 -4.29
C SER A 199 -20.09 3.50 -5.59
N GLN A 200 -18.92 2.85 -5.54
CA GLN A 200 -18.13 2.55 -6.72
C GLN A 200 -18.84 1.57 -7.66
N LEU A 201 -19.67 0.66 -7.13
CA LEU A 201 -20.33 -0.39 -7.90
C LEU A 201 -21.70 0.03 -8.42
N ALA A 202 -22.40 0.87 -7.64
CA ALA A 202 -23.72 1.34 -8.00
C ALA A 202 -23.67 2.11 -9.34
N GLN A 203 -24.64 1.84 -10.21
CA GLN A 203 -24.76 2.55 -11.48
C GLN A 203 -25.31 3.97 -11.26
N PRO A 204 -24.78 4.99 -11.95
CA PRO A 204 -25.42 6.30 -12.06
C PRO A 204 -26.88 6.15 -12.53
N ARG A 205 -27.79 6.82 -11.84
CA ARG A 205 -29.23 6.85 -12.16
C ARG A 205 -29.59 8.01 -13.08
N LYS A 206 -28.70 8.99 -13.21
CA LYS A 206 -28.87 10.19 -14.05
C LYS A 206 -27.62 10.42 -14.90
N ILE A 207 -27.81 11.00 -16.09
CA ILE A 207 -26.77 11.21 -17.11
C ILE A 207 -25.58 12.10 -16.68
N ASN A 208 -25.63 12.74 -15.50
CA ASN A 208 -24.52 13.53 -14.94
C ASN A 208 -24.35 13.29 -13.43
N GLU A 209 -24.72 12.11 -12.93
CA GLU A 209 -24.45 11.73 -11.55
C GLU A 209 -23.01 11.23 -11.43
N THR A 210 -22.20 11.93 -10.63
CA THR A 210 -20.75 11.67 -10.50
C THR A 210 -20.37 11.02 -9.18
N LEU A 211 -21.36 10.64 -8.35
CA LEU A 211 -21.14 10.05 -7.03
C LEU A 211 -21.17 8.51 -7.04
N LEU A 212 -21.65 7.93 -8.14
CA LEU A 212 -21.73 6.48 -8.35
C LEU A 212 -20.95 6.16 -9.61
N GLU A 213 -20.25 5.03 -9.66
CA GLU A 213 -19.24 4.80 -10.72
C GLU A 213 -19.54 3.61 -11.64
N GLY A 214 -20.44 2.71 -11.24
CA GLY A 214 -20.84 1.56 -12.05
C GLY A 214 -19.73 0.52 -12.29
N LEU A 215 -18.68 0.52 -11.47
CA LEU A 215 -17.60 -0.47 -11.52
C LEU A 215 -18.11 -1.87 -11.19
N GLN A 216 -17.28 -2.87 -11.46
CA GLN A 216 -17.56 -4.27 -11.11
C GLN A 216 -16.58 -4.71 -10.03
N PRO A 217 -17.01 -5.59 -9.11
CA PRO A 217 -16.07 -6.26 -8.22
C PRO A 217 -14.99 -6.97 -9.04
N TRP A 218 -13.77 -6.98 -8.52
CA TRP A 218 -12.66 -7.67 -9.14
C TRP A 218 -11.77 -8.26 -8.06
N GLN A 219 -11.50 -9.56 -8.16
CA GLN A 219 -10.63 -10.27 -7.24
C GLN A 219 -9.27 -10.53 -7.92
N PRO A 220 -8.20 -9.83 -7.52
CA PRO A 220 -6.85 -10.21 -7.91
C PRO A 220 -6.53 -11.63 -7.43
N GLN A 221 -5.68 -12.34 -8.17
CA GLN A 221 -5.40 -13.75 -7.91
C GLN A 221 -4.17 -13.96 -7.05
N LYS A 222 -3.20 -13.05 -7.12
CA LYS A 222 -1.97 -13.11 -6.32
C LYS A 222 -1.47 -11.74 -5.88
N ILE A 223 -0.77 -11.71 -4.76
CA ILE A 223 -0.02 -10.56 -4.29
C ILE A 223 1.40 -10.99 -3.93
N TYR A 224 2.39 -10.22 -4.38
CA TYR A 224 3.80 -10.40 -4.07
C TYR A 224 4.39 -9.11 -3.54
N PHE A 225 5.42 -9.25 -2.73
CA PHE A 225 6.13 -8.13 -2.13
C PHE A 225 7.56 -8.01 -2.64
N PHE A 226 8.12 -6.82 -2.54
CA PHE A 226 9.56 -6.58 -2.58
C PHE A 226 9.93 -5.70 -1.38
N SER A 227 11.21 -5.57 -1.09
CA SER A 227 11.69 -4.99 0.17
C SER A 227 12.98 -4.23 -0.08
N ASP A 228 13.20 -3.14 0.67
CA ASP A 228 14.47 -2.39 0.66
C ASP A 228 15.37 -2.73 1.88
N ALA A 229 14.91 -3.66 2.73
CA ALA A 229 15.64 -4.22 3.86
C ALA A 229 17.11 -4.50 3.56
N SER A 230 17.98 -3.91 4.38
CA SER A 230 19.43 -4.05 4.24
C SER A 230 19.98 -5.40 4.70
N ASP A 231 19.21 -6.14 5.51
CA ASP A 231 19.48 -7.53 5.88
C ASP A 231 18.44 -8.45 5.23
N ASP A 232 18.80 -9.02 4.08
CA ASP A 232 17.92 -9.85 3.26
C ASP A 232 17.82 -11.31 3.74
N LYS A 233 18.52 -11.72 4.80
CA LYS A 233 18.63 -13.14 5.18
C LYS A 233 17.29 -13.82 5.45
N LEU A 234 16.31 -13.06 5.93
CA LEU A 234 14.96 -13.57 6.21
C LEU A 234 14.07 -13.59 4.96
N ILE A 235 14.36 -12.71 4.00
CA ILE A 235 13.60 -12.48 2.77
C ILE A 235 14.06 -13.40 1.64
N LYS A 236 15.34 -13.75 1.62
CA LYS A 236 15.95 -14.52 0.55
C LYS A 236 15.31 -15.89 0.38
N GLY A 237 14.91 -16.21 -0.86
CA GLY A 237 14.29 -17.45 -1.27
C GLY A 237 12.80 -17.56 -0.89
N LYS A 238 12.15 -16.47 -0.45
CA LYS A 238 10.73 -16.46 -0.07
C LYS A 238 9.76 -16.25 -1.23
N GLY A 239 10.26 -16.18 -2.47
CA GLY A 239 9.45 -16.11 -3.67
C GLY A 239 10.27 -16.28 -4.95
N PRO A 240 9.70 -15.94 -6.12
CA PRO A 240 10.41 -16.07 -7.38
C PRO A 240 11.52 -15.03 -7.52
N GLN A 241 12.55 -15.39 -8.30
CA GLN A 241 13.69 -14.52 -8.60
C GLN A 241 13.82 -14.33 -10.11
N TYR A 242 14.08 -13.10 -10.54
CA TYR A 242 14.15 -12.74 -11.94
C TYR A 242 15.51 -12.15 -12.29
N PRO A 243 16.29 -12.78 -13.20
CA PRO A 243 17.65 -12.34 -13.50
C PRO A 243 17.63 -10.98 -14.19
N THR A 244 18.34 -10.00 -13.62
CA THR A 244 18.52 -8.68 -14.23
C THR A 244 19.61 -8.66 -15.30
N THR A 245 20.46 -9.69 -15.33
CA THR A 245 21.50 -9.91 -16.34
C THR A 245 20.97 -10.50 -17.65
N ALA A 246 19.72 -10.98 -17.68
CA ALA A 246 19.09 -11.41 -18.91
C ALA A 246 18.93 -10.24 -19.90
N ILE A 247 19.06 -10.52 -21.19
CA ILE A 247 18.95 -9.52 -22.26
C ILE A 247 17.49 -9.31 -22.62
N SER A 248 17.06 -8.04 -22.61
CA SER A 248 15.76 -7.63 -23.13
C SER A 248 15.69 -7.92 -24.64
N PRO A 249 14.77 -8.75 -25.14
CA PRO A 249 14.61 -9.00 -26.57
C PRO A 249 14.19 -7.75 -27.36
N SER A 250 13.48 -6.79 -26.75
CA SER A 250 13.09 -5.55 -27.44
C SER A 250 14.21 -4.51 -27.47
N ARG A 251 15.01 -4.41 -26.39
CA ARG A 251 16.04 -3.36 -26.24
C ARG A 251 17.46 -3.83 -26.54
N HIS A 252 17.71 -5.14 -26.61
CA HIS A 252 19.01 -5.75 -26.88
C HIS A 252 20.11 -5.39 -25.87
N ILE A 253 19.72 -5.03 -24.64
CA ILE A 253 20.60 -4.73 -23.50
C ILE A 253 20.10 -5.50 -22.26
N PRO A 254 20.95 -5.75 -21.25
CA PRO A 254 20.52 -6.38 -20.01
C PRO A 254 19.43 -5.58 -19.28
N TYR A 255 18.52 -6.24 -18.57
CA TYR A 255 17.47 -5.56 -17.81
C TYR A 255 18.00 -4.64 -16.68
N TRP A 256 19.15 -4.95 -16.09
CA TRP A 256 19.82 -4.03 -15.16
C TRP A 256 20.14 -2.71 -15.84
N ARG A 257 20.51 -2.73 -17.13
CA ARG A 257 20.81 -1.50 -17.88
C ARG A 257 19.54 -0.72 -18.22
N VAL A 258 18.48 -1.43 -18.61
CA VAL A 258 17.15 -0.82 -18.80
C VAL A 258 16.73 -0.06 -17.53
N SER A 259 16.92 -0.69 -16.37
CA SER A 259 16.60 -0.10 -15.05
C SER A 259 17.44 1.13 -14.74
N MET A 260 18.76 1.08 -14.95
CA MET A 260 19.63 2.24 -14.81
C MET A 260 19.22 3.40 -15.72
N ASP A 261 18.81 3.11 -16.97
CA ASP A 261 18.40 4.15 -17.91
C ASP A 261 17.09 4.85 -17.48
N ILE A 262 16.17 4.12 -16.85
CA ILE A 262 14.92 4.65 -16.28
C ILE A 262 15.19 5.43 -15.00
N PHE A 263 16.06 4.90 -14.14
CA PHE A 263 16.44 5.55 -12.88
C PHE A 263 17.01 6.97 -13.08
N ARG A 264 17.66 7.23 -14.21
CA ARG A 264 18.25 8.54 -14.55
C ARG A 264 17.23 9.69 -14.62
N PHE A 265 15.93 9.41 -14.67
CA PHE A 265 14.90 10.46 -14.67
C PHE A 265 14.64 11.04 -13.27
N HIS A 266 15.01 10.35 -12.18
CA HIS A 266 14.79 10.75 -10.79
C HIS A 266 15.86 11.73 -10.28
N LEU A 267 16.08 12.82 -11.02
CA LEU A 267 17.17 13.78 -10.75
C LEU A 267 17.02 14.50 -9.42
N THR A 268 15.79 14.88 -9.03
CA THR A 268 15.55 15.52 -7.73
C THR A 268 15.92 14.62 -6.55
N GLN A 269 15.88 13.30 -6.75
CA GLN A 269 16.18 12.28 -5.74
C GLN A 269 17.67 11.93 -5.68
N TYR A 270 18.31 11.72 -6.85
CA TYR A 270 19.62 11.06 -6.92
C TYR A 270 20.65 11.79 -7.78
N ARG A 271 20.58 13.12 -7.87
CA ARG A 271 21.46 13.97 -8.71
C ARG A 271 22.91 13.47 -8.84
N THR A 272 23.66 13.39 -7.73
CA THR A 272 25.09 13.06 -7.77
C THR A 272 25.34 11.66 -8.33
N TYR A 273 24.48 10.69 -8.00
CA TYR A 273 24.60 9.34 -8.53
C TYR A 273 24.23 9.30 -10.01
N ILE A 274 23.19 10.02 -10.44
CA ILE A 274 22.79 10.10 -11.85
C ILE A 274 23.84 10.81 -12.71
N GLU A 275 24.43 11.92 -12.23
CA GLU A 275 25.54 12.61 -12.90
C GLU A 275 26.75 11.67 -13.07
N LYS A 276 27.06 10.84 -12.05
CA LYS A 276 28.05 9.77 -12.16
C LYS A 276 27.64 8.79 -13.26
N LEU A 277 26.44 8.24 -13.25
CA LEU A 277 25.97 7.28 -14.26
C LEU A 277 26.05 7.85 -15.69
N GLN A 278 25.79 9.14 -15.89
CA GLN A 278 25.86 9.81 -17.19
C GLN A 278 27.31 10.03 -17.68
N SER A 279 28.28 10.10 -16.76
CA SER A 279 29.70 10.27 -17.10
C SER A 279 30.41 8.98 -17.53
N LEU A 280 29.80 7.82 -17.28
CA LEU A 280 30.39 6.50 -17.53
C LEU A 280 30.02 5.98 -18.92
N ASN A 281 30.98 5.31 -19.57
CA ASN A 281 30.71 4.54 -20.79
C ASN A 281 30.12 3.16 -20.46
N ASP A 282 29.74 2.38 -21.47
CA ASP A 282 29.06 1.09 -21.26
C ASP A 282 29.91 0.06 -20.51
N GLU A 283 31.22 -0.02 -20.79
CA GLU A 283 32.15 -0.93 -20.08
C GLU A 283 32.25 -0.56 -18.58
N GLN A 284 32.29 0.75 -18.29
CA GLN A 284 32.33 1.25 -16.92
C GLN A 284 31.00 1.04 -16.20
N LEU A 285 29.87 1.16 -16.90
CA LEU A 285 28.54 0.89 -16.35
C LEU A 285 28.34 -0.60 -16.05
N GLU A 286 28.82 -1.49 -16.92
CA GLU A 286 28.81 -2.93 -16.67
C GLU A 286 29.66 -3.30 -15.45
N LYS A 287 30.86 -2.70 -15.34
CA LYS A 287 31.69 -2.87 -14.16
C LYS A 287 31.00 -2.35 -12.88
N LEU A 288 30.34 -1.19 -12.96
CA LEU A 288 29.60 -0.62 -11.83
C LEU A 288 28.45 -1.53 -11.40
N ALA A 289 27.68 -2.05 -12.36
CA ALA A 289 26.54 -2.93 -12.10
C ALA A 289 26.94 -4.22 -11.36
N GLY A 290 28.17 -4.72 -11.58
CA GLY A 290 28.69 -5.92 -10.93
C GLY A 290 29.57 -5.69 -9.68
N ALA A 291 29.85 -4.43 -9.31
CA ALA A 291 30.86 -4.11 -8.27
C ALA A 291 30.30 -3.68 -6.91
N ASP A 292 29.03 -3.26 -6.82
CA ASP A 292 28.50 -2.56 -5.63
C ASP A 292 27.64 -3.44 -4.70
N GLN A 293 27.54 -2.98 -3.44
CA GLN A 293 26.62 -3.49 -2.41
C GLN A 293 25.13 -3.26 -2.77
N ASP A 294 24.85 -2.39 -3.75
CA ASP A 294 23.52 -2.05 -4.29
C ASP A 294 23.21 -2.81 -5.61
N SER A 295 23.97 -3.87 -5.90
CA SER A 295 24.18 -4.47 -7.23
C SER A 295 22.93 -4.50 -8.12
N TRP A 296 22.89 -3.58 -9.09
CA TRP A 296 21.92 -3.53 -10.19
C TRP A 296 21.81 -4.87 -10.95
N SER A 297 22.89 -5.67 -10.93
CA SER A 297 22.95 -6.99 -11.57
C SER A 297 22.48 -8.14 -10.67
N THR A 298 22.03 -7.85 -9.44
CA THR A 298 21.35 -8.82 -8.58
C THR A 298 19.98 -9.13 -9.15
N PRO A 299 19.51 -10.40 -9.11
CA PRO A 299 18.15 -10.73 -9.50
C PRO A 299 17.13 -9.91 -8.70
N VAL A 300 16.03 -9.50 -9.35
CA VAL A 300 14.88 -8.98 -8.61
C VAL A 300 14.28 -10.15 -7.83
N GLU A 301 14.26 -10.00 -6.51
CA GLU A 301 13.70 -10.99 -5.59
C GLU A 301 12.31 -10.52 -5.14
N LEU A 302 11.31 -11.34 -5.40
CA LEU A 302 9.97 -11.14 -4.87
C LEU A 302 9.75 -12.07 -3.67
N ILE A 303 8.89 -11.64 -2.75
CA ILE A 303 8.40 -12.39 -1.62
C ILE A 303 6.97 -12.81 -1.94
N PHE A 304 6.67 -14.09 -1.82
CA PHE A 304 5.31 -14.57 -1.96
C PHE A 304 4.44 -14.04 -0.82
N GLY A 305 3.35 -13.35 -1.15
CA GLY A 305 2.33 -12.96 -0.20
C GLY A 305 1.28 -14.05 -0.04
N LYS A 306 0.34 -14.10 -0.99
CA LYS A 306 -0.70 -15.13 -1.05
C LYS A 306 -1.25 -15.33 -2.46
N SER A 307 -1.93 -16.45 -2.65
CA SER A 307 -2.54 -16.83 -3.93
C SER A 307 -3.91 -17.47 -3.73
N LEU A 308 -4.89 -17.03 -4.53
CA LEU A 308 -6.23 -17.62 -4.63
C LEU A 308 -6.33 -18.68 -5.74
N VAL A 309 -5.20 -19.01 -6.37
CA VAL A 309 -5.08 -20.05 -7.40
C VAL A 309 -3.94 -20.99 -7.07
N GLN A 310 -3.93 -22.16 -7.70
CA GLN A 310 -2.90 -23.15 -7.42
C GLN A 310 -1.54 -22.65 -7.93
N SER A 311 -0.59 -22.47 -7.01
CA SER A 311 0.78 -22.00 -7.27
C SER A 311 1.68 -22.49 -6.14
N THR A 312 2.99 -22.54 -6.36
CA THR A 312 3.96 -22.64 -5.25
C THR A 312 4.56 -21.26 -4.96
N PRO A 313 5.10 -21.02 -3.75
CA PRO A 313 5.65 -19.70 -3.39
C PRO A 313 6.77 -19.22 -4.33
N THR A 314 7.59 -20.12 -4.85
CA THR A 314 8.74 -19.80 -5.70
C THR A 314 8.49 -19.94 -7.20
N ALA A 315 7.27 -20.32 -7.60
CA ALA A 315 6.88 -20.36 -9.01
C ALA A 315 6.82 -18.94 -9.61
N ASP A 316 6.92 -18.86 -10.94
CA ASP A 316 6.68 -17.61 -11.69
C ASP A 316 5.35 -16.98 -11.25
N VAL A 317 5.28 -15.64 -11.20
CA VAL A 317 4.08 -14.96 -10.70
C VAL A 317 2.83 -15.33 -11.50
N PHE A 318 2.96 -15.67 -12.79
CA PHE A 318 1.85 -16.08 -13.63
C PHE A 318 1.50 -17.57 -13.57
N ASP A 319 2.24 -18.38 -12.81
CA ASP A 319 1.93 -19.80 -12.64
C ASP A 319 0.50 -19.99 -12.13
N GLY A 320 -0.29 -20.86 -12.76
CA GLY A 320 -1.67 -21.13 -12.35
C GLY A 320 -2.68 -19.98 -12.49
N ILE A 321 -2.29 -18.80 -13.01
CA ILE A 321 -3.22 -17.69 -13.26
C ILE A 321 -4.34 -18.13 -14.21
N GLN A 322 -5.58 -17.85 -13.81
CA GLN A 322 -6.79 -18.16 -14.56
C GLN A 322 -7.25 -16.94 -15.37
N PRO A 323 -7.83 -17.13 -16.58
CA PRO A 323 -8.38 -16.02 -17.36
C PRO A 323 -9.57 -15.31 -16.72
N GLN A 324 -10.29 -15.99 -15.82
CA GLN A 324 -11.41 -15.43 -15.06
C GLN A 324 -10.97 -15.25 -13.61
N ALA A 325 -11.30 -14.09 -13.03
CA ALA A 325 -11.08 -13.87 -11.61
C ALA A 325 -11.85 -14.92 -10.78
N PRO A 326 -11.25 -15.44 -9.71
CA PRO A 326 -11.94 -16.34 -8.80
C PRO A 326 -13.14 -15.62 -8.17
N PRO A 327 -14.18 -16.37 -7.76
CA PRO A 327 -15.24 -15.77 -6.96
C PRO A 327 -14.63 -15.16 -5.69
N PHE A 328 -15.16 -14.01 -5.27
CA PHE A 328 -14.79 -13.43 -3.99
C PHE A 328 -15.15 -14.40 -2.86
N ASP A 329 -14.18 -14.63 -1.97
CA ASP A 329 -14.39 -15.32 -0.72
C ASP A 329 -13.84 -14.46 0.41
N ARG A 330 -14.66 -14.27 1.45
CA ARG A 330 -14.29 -13.38 2.55
C ARG A 330 -13.38 -14.15 3.50
N LEU A 331 -12.22 -13.58 3.82
CA LEU A 331 -11.33 -14.16 4.81
C LEU A 331 -12.05 -14.34 6.15
N PRO A 332 -11.82 -15.48 6.84
CA PRO A 332 -12.38 -15.68 8.17
C PRO A 332 -11.79 -14.64 9.13
N SER A 333 -12.63 -14.13 10.03
CA SER A 333 -12.11 -13.28 11.10
C SER A 333 -11.18 -14.11 12.00
N PRO A 334 -9.93 -13.66 12.24
CA PRO A 334 -9.05 -14.37 13.16
C PRO A 334 -9.65 -14.37 14.56
N ASN A 335 -9.39 -15.43 15.32
CA ASN A 335 -9.75 -15.44 16.73
C ASN A 335 -8.96 -14.35 17.45
N PRO A 336 -9.58 -13.59 18.37
CA PRO A 336 -8.85 -12.68 19.23
C PRO A 336 -7.72 -13.42 19.96
N LYS A 337 -6.55 -12.77 20.10
CA LYS A 337 -5.46 -13.29 20.94
C LYS A 337 -5.99 -13.49 22.36
N GLU A 338 -5.81 -14.70 22.90
CA GLU A 338 -6.13 -14.97 24.31
C GLU A 338 -4.97 -14.52 25.19
N HIS A 339 -5.27 -13.67 26.17
CA HIS A 339 -4.33 -13.22 27.18
C HIS A 339 -4.79 -13.76 28.55
N LYS A 340 -3.82 -14.04 29.44
CA LYS A 340 -4.09 -14.62 30.76
C LYS A 340 -3.30 -13.90 31.83
N GLY A 341 -4.05 -13.24 32.72
CA GLY A 341 -3.52 -12.46 33.83
C GLY A 341 -2.72 -11.25 33.36
N LEU A 342 -1.76 -10.83 34.18
CA LEU A 342 -0.89 -9.70 33.86
C LEU A 342 0.15 -10.05 32.78
N SER A 343 0.27 -9.21 31.74
CA SER A 343 1.28 -9.35 30.70
C SER A 343 1.89 -8.03 30.25
N ILE A 344 3.05 -8.12 29.57
CA ILE A 344 3.64 -7.04 28.79
C ILE A 344 3.88 -7.54 27.36
N GLU A 345 3.52 -6.70 26.39
CA GLU A 345 3.72 -6.94 24.96
C GLU A 345 4.38 -5.73 24.31
N ILE A 346 5.07 -5.93 23.18
CA ILE A 346 5.49 -4.82 22.34
C ILE A 346 4.24 -4.21 21.71
N GLY A 347 4.16 -2.88 21.62
CA GLY A 347 3.03 -2.15 21.07
C GLY A 347 3.30 -1.57 19.69
N GLY A 348 2.50 -0.57 19.33
CA GLY A 348 2.68 0.22 18.11
C GLY A 348 2.69 -0.63 16.83
N PRO A 349 3.59 -0.33 15.87
CA PRO A 349 3.56 -0.97 14.57
C PRO A 349 3.89 -2.47 14.63
N TRP A 350 4.68 -2.92 15.61
CA TRP A 350 5.00 -4.35 15.78
C TRP A 350 3.77 -5.19 16.17
N ASN A 351 2.98 -4.74 17.16
CA ASN A 351 1.76 -5.48 17.50
C ASN A 351 0.72 -5.39 16.38
N PHE A 352 0.61 -4.23 15.73
CA PHE A 352 -0.25 -4.05 14.57
C PHE A 352 0.03 -5.11 13.50
N TYR A 353 1.29 -5.36 13.14
CA TYR A 353 1.61 -6.36 12.12
C TYR A 353 1.26 -7.78 12.51
N GLU A 354 1.45 -8.18 13.77
CA GLU A 354 1.04 -9.52 14.21
C GLU A 354 -0.48 -9.74 14.05
N ASP A 355 -1.29 -8.71 14.32
CA ASP A 355 -2.75 -8.76 14.12
C ASP A 355 -3.12 -8.67 12.64
N PHE A 356 -2.44 -7.79 11.89
CA PHE A 356 -2.65 -7.57 10.45
C PHE A 356 -2.35 -8.82 9.64
N TRP A 357 -1.19 -9.44 9.83
CA TRP A 357 -0.82 -10.65 9.08
C TRP A 357 -1.78 -11.81 9.36
N ALA A 358 -2.25 -11.95 10.60
CA ALA A 358 -3.26 -12.96 10.94
C ALA A 358 -4.62 -12.67 10.28
N ALA A 359 -5.05 -11.40 10.24
CA ALA A 359 -6.32 -10.99 9.63
C ALA A 359 -6.34 -11.15 8.10
N HIS A 360 -5.16 -11.09 7.47
CA HIS A 360 -5.00 -11.10 6.02
C HIS A 360 -4.42 -12.40 5.46
N ASP A 361 -4.34 -13.48 6.25
CA ASP A 361 -3.77 -14.78 5.83
C ASP A 361 -2.33 -14.65 5.27
N LEU A 362 -1.50 -13.90 6.00
CA LEU A 362 -0.10 -13.61 5.65
C LEU A 362 0.87 -14.17 6.72
N THR A 363 0.49 -15.24 7.41
CA THR A 363 1.26 -15.79 8.55
C THR A 363 2.62 -16.37 8.18
N ASP A 364 2.84 -16.66 6.90
CA ASP A 364 4.09 -17.22 6.36
C ASP A 364 5.09 -16.16 5.88
N LEU A 365 4.75 -14.87 6.01
CA LEU A 365 5.68 -13.79 5.67
C LEU A 365 6.95 -13.85 6.51
N PRO A 366 8.10 -13.45 5.92
CA PRO A 366 9.34 -13.37 6.69
C PRO A 366 9.13 -12.41 7.87
N LYS A 367 9.56 -12.82 9.06
CA LYS A 367 9.55 -11.95 10.25
C LYS A 367 10.74 -12.27 11.16
N PRO A 368 11.33 -11.26 11.81
CA PRO A 368 12.43 -11.48 12.73
C PRO A 368 11.92 -12.13 14.03
N GLU A 369 12.70 -13.04 14.61
CA GLU A 369 12.34 -13.72 15.88
C GLU A 369 12.22 -12.72 17.04
N ILE A 370 13.10 -11.71 17.05
CA ILE A 370 13.03 -10.56 17.94
C ILE A 370 12.77 -9.34 17.06
N PRO A 371 11.73 -8.53 17.34
CA PRO A 371 11.47 -7.28 16.66
C PRO A 371 12.74 -6.46 16.44
N GLU A 372 12.87 -5.85 15.26
CA GLU A 372 14.06 -5.08 14.93
C GLU A 372 13.76 -3.78 14.19
N ILE A 373 14.69 -2.81 14.27
CA ILE A 373 14.61 -1.53 13.57
C ILE A 373 16.00 -0.91 13.39
N ALA A 374 16.17 -0.08 12.35
CA ALA A 374 17.33 0.79 12.21
C ALA A 374 16.96 2.25 12.50
N VAL A 375 17.67 2.89 13.42
CA VAL A 375 17.44 4.31 13.79
C VAL A 375 18.72 5.11 13.71
N ALA A 376 18.59 6.42 13.51
CA ALA A 376 19.74 7.32 13.47
C ALA A 376 20.47 7.36 14.84
N ALA A 377 21.79 7.41 14.82
CA ALA A 377 22.59 7.60 16.02
C ALA A 377 22.38 9.02 16.61
N GLY A 378 22.38 9.14 17.94
CA GLY A 378 22.20 10.39 18.66
C GLY A 378 20.75 10.91 18.70
N THR A 379 19.77 10.11 18.32
CA THR A 379 18.33 10.42 18.42
C THR A 379 17.65 9.70 19.58
N ILE A 380 16.34 9.89 19.70
CA ILE A 380 15.47 9.15 20.61
C ILE A 380 14.92 7.94 19.87
N LEU A 381 15.01 6.78 20.50
CA LEU A 381 14.30 5.55 20.13
C LEU A 381 13.07 5.42 21.05
N GLN A 382 11.91 5.21 20.44
CA GLN A 382 10.62 4.95 21.06
C GLN A 382 10.35 3.45 21.04
N LEU A 383 10.15 2.84 22.21
CA LEU A 383 9.69 1.46 22.37
C LEU A 383 8.27 1.49 22.96
N PRO A 384 7.24 1.38 22.11
CA PRO A 384 5.87 1.22 22.59
C PRO A 384 5.75 -0.15 23.25
N VAL A 385 5.20 -0.18 24.46
CA VAL A 385 4.83 -1.40 25.17
C VAL A 385 3.37 -1.32 25.63
N ILE A 386 2.72 -2.46 25.76
CA ILE A 386 1.35 -2.57 26.24
C ILE A 386 1.38 -3.42 27.49
N LEU A 387 0.90 -2.88 28.61
CA LEU A 387 0.57 -3.66 29.79
C LEU A 387 -0.90 -4.07 29.73
N ARG A 388 -1.18 -5.34 30.02
CA ARG A 388 -2.54 -5.88 30.09
C ARG A 388 -2.78 -6.51 31.45
N ASP A 389 -4.01 -6.39 31.93
CA ASP A 389 -4.49 -7.07 33.13
C ASP A 389 -5.79 -7.81 32.83
N ASP A 390 -5.71 -9.11 32.60
CA ASP A 390 -6.89 -9.98 32.50
C ASP A 390 -7.20 -10.72 33.82
N ASP A 391 -6.56 -10.33 34.91
CA ASP A 391 -6.87 -10.85 36.24
C ASP A 391 -8.09 -10.13 36.85
N LYS A 392 -8.46 -10.53 38.07
CA LYS A 392 -9.66 -10.03 38.77
C LYS A 392 -9.36 -8.96 39.82
N GLU A 393 -8.09 -8.71 40.11
CA GLU A 393 -7.63 -7.83 41.17
C GLU A 393 -6.64 -6.82 40.60
N ALA A 394 -6.73 -5.57 41.04
CA ALA A 394 -5.83 -4.52 40.59
C ALA A 394 -4.37 -4.84 40.97
N ALA A 395 -3.45 -4.53 40.06
CA ALA A 395 -2.03 -4.79 40.22
C ALA A 395 -1.19 -3.53 40.09
N GLU A 396 -0.04 -3.54 40.76
CA GLU A 396 1.00 -2.54 40.58
C GLU A 396 2.17 -3.19 39.84
N VAL A 397 2.51 -2.61 38.68
CA VAL A 397 3.53 -3.11 37.76
C VAL A 397 4.70 -2.13 37.72
N THR A 398 5.91 -2.67 37.80
CA THR A 398 7.15 -1.91 37.66
C THR A 398 7.85 -2.34 36.39
N LEU A 399 8.32 -1.37 35.61
CA LEU A 399 9.11 -1.61 34.41
C LEU A 399 10.60 -1.37 34.70
N THR A 400 11.45 -2.27 34.23
CA THR A 400 12.92 -2.14 34.29
C THR A 400 13.51 -2.38 32.92
N THR A 401 14.65 -1.76 32.62
CA THR A 401 15.27 -1.85 31.30
C THR A 401 16.69 -2.37 31.40
N LYS A 402 17.08 -3.29 30.51
CA LYS A 402 18.47 -3.69 30.30
C LYS A 402 18.97 -3.09 29.00
N LEU A 403 19.94 -2.18 29.12
CA LEU A 403 20.46 -1.38 28.01
C LEU A 403 21.93 -1.75 27.72
N PRO A 404 22.35 -1.76 26.45
CA PRO A 404 23.75 -1.87 26.09
C PRO A 404 24.56 -0.61 26.47
N ASP A 405 25.89 -0.72 26.42
CA ASP A 405 26.78 0.40 26.73
C ASP A 405 26.50 1.63 25.86
N GLY A 406 26.45 2.80 26.50
CA GLY A 406 26.24 4.09 25.84
C GLY A 406 24.77 4.44 25.56
N TRP A 407 23.84 3.51 25.78
CA TRP A 407 22.40 3.80 25.75
C TRP A 407 21.92 4.28 27.11
N THR A 408 20.95 5.21 27.12
CA THR A 408 20.34 5.67 28.37
C THR A 408 18.83 5.75 28.26
N LEU A 409 18.14 5.49 29.36
CA LEU A 409 16.72 5.74 29.49
C LEU A 409 16.50 7.26 29.58
N LYS A 410 15.62 7.82 28.75
CA LYS A 410 15.39 9.27 28.68
C LYS A 410 14.66 9.79 29.92
N ASN A 411 13.65 9.06 30.39
CA ASN A 411 12.84 9.40 31.55
C ASN A 411 12.75 8.19 32.52
N PRO A 412 12.89 8.38 33.84
CA PRO A 412 12.64 7.32 34.80
C PRO A 412 11.23 6.73 34.62
N LEU A 413 11.11 5.40 34.71
CA LEU A 413 9.83 4.72 34.59
C LEU A 413 9.11 4.72 35.94
N PRO A 414 7.87 5.26 36.05
CA PRO A 414 7.09 5.21 37.27
C PRO A 414 6.55 3.79 37.53
N HIS A 415 5.92 3.61 38.70
CA HIS A 415 5.03 2.47 38.92
C HIS A 415 3.72 2.69 38.17
N TYR A 416 3.20 1.63 37.56
CA TYR A 416 1.93 1.64 36.83
C TYR A 416 0.90 0.85 37.61
N LYS A 417 -0.30 1.42 37.76
CA LYS A 417 -1.42 0.73 38.40
C LYS A 417 -2.39 0.29 37.31
N LEU A 418 -2.67 -1.01 37.27
CA LEU A 418 -3.65 -1.62 36.37
C LEU A 418 -4.86 -2.05 37.18
N SER A 419 -6.03 -1.82 36.61
CA SER A 419 -7.30 -2.39 37.05
C SER A 419 -7.66 -3.59 36.18
N PRO A 420 -8.51 -4.51 36.66
CA PRO A 420 -9.00 -5.63 35.86
C PRO A 420 -9.60 -5.18 34.52
N GLY A 421 -9.08 -5.74 33.43
CA GLY A 421 -9.44 -5.43 32.05
C GLY A 421 -8.69 -4.25 31.43
N ASP A 422 -7.78 -3.59 32.16
CA ASP A 422 -7.02 -2.46 31.62
C ASP A 422 -6.04 -2.92 30.53
N ILE A 423 -5.96 -2.11 29.48
CA ILE A 423 -4.96 -2.18 28.42
C ILE A 423 -4.26 -0.83 28.40
N LEU A 424 -3.03 -0.78 28.91
CA LEU A 424 -2.29 0.46 29.12
C LEU A 424 -1.10 0.54 28.15
N PRO A 425 -1.21 1.33 27.07
CA PRO A 425 -0.07 1.65 26.21
C PRO A 425 0.89 2.61 26.92
N ILE A 426 2.19 2.32 26.82
CA ILE A 426 3.27 3.08 27.44
C ILE A 426 4.38 3.28 26.41
N GLU A 427 4.91 4.49 26.33
CA GLU A 427 6.07 4.80 25.49
C GLU A 427 7.35 4.80 26.32
N VAL A 428 8.26 3.87 26.04
CA VAL A 428 9.57 3.81 26.70
C VAL A 428 10.61 4.45 25.79
N GLU A 429 11.12 5.61 26.18
CA GLU A 429 12.07 6.38 25.36
C GLU A 429 13.52 6.15 25.78
N PHE A 430 14.37 5.80 24.81
CA PHE A 430 15.81 5.64 24.97
C PHE A 430 16.57 6.72 24.20
N THR A 431 17.64 7.26 24.77
CA THR A 431 18.62 8.05 24.03
C THR A 431 19.64 7.11 23.43
N THR A 432 19.77 7.15 22.10
CA THR A 432 20.72 6.33 21.35
C THR A 432 22.15 6.88 21.48
N PRO A 433 23.20 6.03 21.44
CA PRO A 433 24.58 6.47 21.35
C PRO A 433 24.81 7.45 20.17
N PRO A 434 25.71 8.44 20.32
CA PRO A 434 25.91 9.49 19.31
C PRO A 434 26.66 9.04 18.05
N LYS A 435 27.16 7.79 18.01
CA LYS A 435 27.94 7.25 16.89
C LYS A 435 27.23 6.04 16.31
N LYS A 436 27.12 6.00 14.98
CA LYS A 436 26.67 4.81 14.25
C LYS A 436 27.57 3.61 14.56
N THR A 437 27.01 2.41 14.44
CA THR A 437 27.74 1.16 14.63
C THR A 437 27.17 0.08 13.71
N ASP A 438 28.05 -0.80 13.22
CA ASP A 438 27.63 -1.98 12.44
C ASP A 438 27.11 -3.10 13.36
N GLN A 439 27.29 -2.97 14.68
CA GLN A 439 26.76 -3.92 15.65
C GLN A 439 25.28 -3.68 15.91
N ILE A 440 24.51 -4.76 15.93
CA ILE A 440 23.10 -4.74 16.33
C ILE A 440 23.04 -4.87 17.86
N SER A 441 22.43 -3.87 18.49
CA SER A 441 22.18 -3.80 19.92
C SER A 441 20.88 -4.50 20.28
N GLU A 442 20.80 -5.23 21.39
CA GLU A 442 19.54 -5.74 21.94
C GLU A 442 19.19 -4.94 23.20
N LEU A 443 18.00 -4.35 23.21
CA LEU A 443 17.40 -3.71 24.38
C LEU A 443 16.27 -4.58 24.91
N SER A 444 16.00 -4.50 26.21
CA SER A 444 14.83 -5.15 26.78
C SER A 444 14.16 -4.32 27.86
N CYS A 445 12.83 -4.41 27.91
CA CYS A 445 11.97 -3.86 28.94
C CYS A 445 11.24 -5.01 29.65
N ARG A 446 11.52 -5.18 30.93
CA ARG A 446 10.99 -6.25 31.77
C ARG A 446 9.94 -5.69 32.71
N ALA A 447 8.80 -6.35 32.80
CA ALA A 447 7.72 -6.00 33.70
C ALA A 447 7.66 -6.96 34.89
N GLU A 448 7.50 -6.41 36.09
CA GLU A 448 7.35 -7.15 37.34
C GLU A 448 6.12 -6.69 38.13
N ALA A 449 5.40 -7.63 38.72
CA ALA A 449 4.30 -7.39 39.64
C ALA A 449 4.49 -8.26 40.90
N ALA A 450 4.29 -7.68 42.09
CA ALA A 450 4.46 -8.37 43.37
C ALA A 450 5.80 -9.16 43.51
N GLY A 451 6.89 -8.63 42.94
CA GLY A 451 8.22 -9.25 42.96
C GLY A 451 8.40 -10.46 42.03
N ARG A 452 7.48 -10.68 41.08
CA ARG A 452 7.56 -11.72 40.04
C ARG A 452 7.56 -11.09 38.67
N GLU A 453 8.32 -11.66 37.74
CA GLU A 453 8.29 -11.27 36.34
C GLU A 453 6.98 -11.71 35.69
N ILE A 454 6.34 -10.77 35.00
CA ILE A 454 5.14 -11.03 34.20
C ILE A 454 5.44 -11.08 32.70
N GLY A 455 6.58 -10.53 32.27
CA GLY A 455 7.10 -10.70 30.92
C GLY A 455 8.26 -9.75 30.58
N THR A 456 8.84 -9.94 29.41
CA THR A 456 9.94 -9.10 28.89
C THR A 456 9.74 -8.85 27.40
N VAL A 457 9.74 -7.58 27.01
CA VAL A 457 9.79 -7.13 25.62
C VAL A 457 11.25 -6.92 25.22
N LYS A 458 11.60 -7.33 24.01
CA LYS A 458 12.94 -7.17 23.41
C LYS A 458 12.85 -6.44 22.08
N LEU A 459 13.88 -5.66 21.77
CA LEU A 459 14.03 -4.98 20.49
C LEU A 459 15.50 -5.00 20.06
N ARG A 460 15.76 -5.40 18.81
CA ARG A 460 17.08 -5.33 18.17
C ARG A 460 17.21 -4.04 17.37
N VAL A 461 18.28 -3.29 17.57
CA VAL A 461 18.44 -1.96 16.97
C VAL A 461 19.81 -1.81 16.32
N LYS A 462 19.81 -1.38 15.05
CA LYS A 462 21.02 -0.96 14.33
C LYS A 462 21.10 0.56 14.30
N LEU A 463 22.24 1.12 14.73
CA LEU A 463 22.45 2.57 14.68
C LEU A 463 23.09 2.98 13.36
N VAL A 464 22.39 3.82 12.61
CA VAL A 464 22.82 4.31 11.29
C VAL A 464 23.21 5.78 11.33
N GLY A 465 23.95 6.24 10.31
CA GLY A 465 24.48 7.62 10.25
C GLY A 465 23.43 8.69 9.91
N GLY A 466 22.24 8.26 9.54
CA GLY A 466 21.05 9.05 9.24
C GLY A 466 19.87 8.07 9.16
N GLY A 467 18.66 8.58 9.11
CA GLY A 467 17.45 7.76 9.10
C GLY A 467 16.23 8.64 9.28
N LEU A 468 15.08 8.10 8.94
CA LEU A 468 13.82 8.78 9.18
C LEU A 468 13.56 8.87 10.69
N PRO A 469 12.85 9.91 11.14
CA PRO A 469 12.25 9.93 12.47
C PRO A 469 11.42 8.65 12.70
N GLN A 470 11.62 8.01 13.85
CA GLN A 470 10.77 6.90 14.24
C GLN A 470 9.32 7.35 14.41
#